data_AF-A0A7S3W8P3-F1
#
_entry.id   AF-A0A7S3W8P3-F1
#
_cell.length_a   1.000
_cell.length_b   1.000
_cell.length_c   1.000
_cell.angle_alpha   90.00
_cell.angle_beta   90.00
_cell.angle_gamma   90.00
#
_symmetry.space_group_name_H-M   'P 1'
#
loop_
_entity.id
_entity.type
_entity.pdbx_description
1 polymer ?
#
loop_
_entity_poly.entity_id
_entity_poly.type
_entity_poly.pdbx_seq_one_letter_code
_entity_poly.pdbx_strand_id
1 'polypeptide(L)'
;TAGVSGQVSHLSTQRLFGKPGYMDPIIMQDGQASQLTDGYALGITLLVALTGRGALGLLNECYDALEEPDSAEAIAAADAGWSVAQAEELVRLVVGLAYERKRK
;
A
#
# COMPACT_ATOMS: atom_id res chain seq x y z
N THR A 1 8.54 42.67 10.19
CA THR A 1 7.73 41.81 11.06
C THR A 1 7.33 40.58 10.26
N ALA A 2 7.76 39.40 10.69
CA ALA A 2 7.55 38.15 9.98
C ALA A 2 6.09 37.69 10.12
N GLY A 3 5.40 37.47 8.99
CA GLY A 3 4.13 36.77 8.93
C GLY A 3 4.39 35.35 8.47
N VAL A 4 4.26 34.40 9.40
CA VAL A 4 4.55 32.98 9.22
C VAL A 4 3.60 32.36 8.20
N SER A 5 4.15 31.86 7.09
CA SER A 5 3.49 30.95 6.16
C SER A 5 3.34 29.58 6.83
N GLY A 6 2.28 29.40 7.61
CA GLY A 6 1.92 28.09 8.13
C GLY A 6 1.36 27.22 7.01
N GLN A 7 2.22 26.45 6.33
CA GLN A 7 1.74 25.30 5.56
C GLN A 7 1.03 24.36 6.53
N VAL A 8 -0.27 24.19 6.35
CA VAL A 8 -1.02 23.13 7.03
C VAL A 8 -0.56 21.82 6.40
N SER A 9 0.41 21.15 7.03
CA SER A 9 0.97 19.87 6.55
C SER A 9 0.09 18.66 6.87
N HIS A 10 -1.02 18.86 7.59
CA HIS A 10 -1.81 17.76 8.13
C HIS A 10 -3.28 18.15 8.36
N LEU A 11 -4.22 17.27 7.96
CA LEU A 11 -5.65 17.37 8.27
C LEU A 11 -5.95 16.53 9.51
N SER A 12 -6.10 17.17 10.67
CA SER A 12 -6.53 16.46 11.88
C SER A 12 -8.01 16.08 11.74
N THR A 13 -8.29 14.81 11.41
CA THR A 13 -9.65 14.31 11.27
C THR A 13 -10.07 13.69 12.62
N GLN A 14 -11.09 14.28 13.26
CA GLN A 14 -11.57 13.84 14.59
C GLN A 14 -12.15 12.41 14.58
N ARG A 15 -12.44 11.85 13.40
CA ARG A 15 -12.86 10.45 13.19
C ARG A 15 -12.33 9.96 11.86
N LEU A 16 -11.48 8.95 11.89
CA LEU A 16 -11.03 8.24 10.71
C LEU A 16 -11.90 7.01 10.48
N PHE A 17 -12.50 6.90 9.29
CA PHE A 17 -13.21 5.71 8.85
C PHE A 17 -12.52 5.20 7.58
N GLY A 18 -11.96 3.99 7.63
CA GLY A 18 -11.35 3.37 6.47
C GLY A 18 -11.86 1.96 6.21
N LYS A 19 -11.58 1.47 5.01
CA LYS A 19 -11.99 0.14 4.57
C LYS A 19 -11.00 -0.91 5.13
N PRO A 20 -11.47 -1.96 5.81
CA PRO A 20 -10.59 -3.03 6.30
C PRO A 20 -9.70 -3.59 5.19
N GLY A 21 -8.43 -3.82 5.51
CA GLY A 21 -7.39 -4.26 4.57
C GLY A 21 -6.63 -3.14 3.85
N TYR A 22 -7.20 -1.94 3.72
CA TYR A 22 -6.54 -0.80 3.05
C TYR A 22 -5.91 0.20 4.02
N MET A 23 -6.31 0.17 5.29
CA MET A 23 -5.76 1.10 6.28
C MET A 23 -4.37 0.67 6.73
N ASP A 24 -3.44 1.61 6.68
CA ASP A 24 -2.13 1.50 7.30
C ASP A 24 -2.29 1.19 8.81
N PRO A 25 -1.66 0.11 9.32
CA PRO A 25 -1.68 -0.20 10.75
C PRO A 25 -1.23 0.95 11.66
N ILE A 26 -0.35 1.84 11.18
CA ILE A 26 0.15 3.00 11.94
C ILE A 26 -0.91 4.11 12.04
N ILE A 27 -1.75 4.28 11.01
CA ILE A 27 -2.88 5.23 11.03
C ILE A 27 -3.86 4.89 12.17
N MET A 28 -3.99 3.60 12.50
CA MET A 28 -4.86 3.15 13.59
C MET A 28 -4.33 3.52 14.97
N GLN A 29 -3.03 3.80 15.11
CA GLN A 29 -2.38 4.19 16.36
C GLN A 29 -2.46 5.69 16.60
N ASP A 30 -2.14 6.51 15.60
CA ASP A 30 -2.04 7.96 15.75
C ASP A 30 -3.33 8.71 15.39
N GLY A 31 -4.27 8.03 14.71
CA GLY A 31 -5.54 8.60 14.26
C GLY A 31 -5.39 9.76 13.26
N GLN A 32 -4.21 9.90 12.66
CA GLN A 32 -3.81 11.01 11.80
C GLN A 32 -3.48 10.47 10.39
N ALA A 33 -4.18 10.98 9.37
CA ALA A 33 -3.95 10.57 7.98
C ALA A 33 -2.84 11.41 7.32
N SER A 34 -1.97 10.76 6.56
CA SER A 34 -0.82 11.39 5.91
C SER A 34 -0.62 10.90 4.48
N GLN A 35 0.30 11.54 3.76
CA GLN A 35 0.73 11.05 2.45
C GLN A 35 1.31 9.63 2.51
N LEU A 36 1.96 9.25 3.60
CA LEU A 36 2.50 7.89 3.78
C LEU A 36 1.37 6.86 3.87
N THR A 37 0.34 7.18 4.63
CA THR A 37 -0.78 6.26 4.84
C THR A 37 -1.68 6.16 3.59
N ASP A 38 -1.77 7.23 2.81
CA ASP A 38 -2.37 7.18 1.46
C ASP A 38 -1.52 6.31 0.51
N GLY A 39 -0.19 6.39 0.63
CA GLY A 39 0.75 5.54 -0.09
C GLY A 39 0.55 4.06 0.23
N TYR A 40 0.41 3.71 1.51
CA TYR A 40 0.09 2.35 1.93
C TYR A 40 -1.21 1.84 1.28
N ALA A 41 -2.29 2.63 1.36
CA ALA A 41 -3.57 2.28 0.76
C ALA A 41 -3.48 2.11 -0.76
N LEU A 42 -2.66 2.92 -1.43
CA LEU A 42 -2.35 2.76 -2.86
C LEU A 42 -1.62 1.44 -3.13
N GLY A 43 -0.61 1.08 -2.32
CA GLY A 43 0.09 -0.20 -2.44
C GLY A 43 -0.85 -1.39 -2.31
N ILE A 44 -1.75 -1.39 -1.32
CA ILE A 44 -2.80 -2.44 -1.20
C ILE A 44 -3.70 -2.46 -2.43
N THR A 45 -4.09 -1.29 -2.96
CA THR A 45 -4.94 -1.20 -4.15
C THR A 45 -4.27 -1.80 -5.39
N LEU A 46 -2.98 -1.56 -5.57
CA LEU A 46 -2.20 -2.17 -6.65
C LEU A 46 -2.12 -3.69 -6.49
N LEU A 47 -1.94 -4.18 -5.26
CA LEU A 47 -1.92 -5.62 -4.99
C LEU A 47 -3.29 -6.27 -5.24
N VAL A 48 -4.38 -5.59 -4.90
CA VAL A 48 -5.75 -6.02 -5.25
C VAL A 48 -5.95 -6.07 -6.77
N ALA A 49 -5.48 -5.06 -7.49
CA ALA A 49 -5.59 -5.01 -8.95
C ALA A 49 -4.77 -6.12 -9.63
N LEU A 50 -3.57 -6.41 -9.13
CA LEU A 50 -2.72 -7.49 -9.63
C LEU A 50 -3.38 -8.85 -9.40
N THR A 51 -3.89 -9.10 -8.19
CA THR A 51 -4.32 -10.44 -7.74
C THR A 51 -5.78 -10.75 -8.01
N GLY A 52 -6.63 -9.72 -8.18
CA GLY A 52 -8.09 -9.87 -8.22
C GLY A 52 -8.71 -10.30 -6.88
N ARG A 53 -7.95 -10.27 -5.77
CA ARG A 53 -8.37 -10.75 -4.45
C ARG A 53 -8.79 -9.60 -3.52
N GLY A 54 -9.53 -9.93 -2.47
CA GLY A 54 -9.92 -8.95 -1.45
C GLY A 54 -8.71 -8.47 -0.62
N ALA A 55 -8.74 -7.21 -0.18
CA ALA A 55 -7.60 -6.59 0.52
C ALA A 55 -7.31 -7.13 1.92
N LEU A 56 -8.30 -7.71 2.61
CA LEU A 56 -8.13 -8.15 3.99
C LEU A 56 -7.17 -9.35 4.05
N GLY A 57 -6.00 -9.17 4.68
CA GLY A 57 -4.98 -10.22 4.79
C GLY A 57 -4.08 -10.37 3.56
N LEU A 58 -4.38 -9.66 2.47
CA LEU A 58 -3.74 -9.87 1.16
C LEU A 58 -2.22 -9.67 1.18
N LEU A 59 -1.74 -8.67 1.92
CA LEU A 59 -0.31 -8.39 2.04
C LEU A 59 0.47 -9.57 2.66
N ASN A 60 -0.15 -10.30 3.59
CA ASN A 60 0.43 -11.51 4.18
C ASN A 60 0.34 -12.70 3.21
N GLU A 61 -0.78 -12.85 2.50
CA GLU A 61 -0.96 -13.92 1.52
C GLU A 61 0.03 -13.83 0.35
N CYS A 62 0.44 -12.60 0.00
CA CYS A 62 1.40 -12.33 -1.07
C CYS A 62 2.84 -12.12 -0.56
N TYR A 63 3.14 -12.40 0.71
CA TYR A 63 4.43 -12.09 1.35
C TYR A 63 5.63 -12.61 0.53
N ASP A 64 5.59 -13.86 0.09
CA ASP A 64 6.69 -14.48 -0.66
C ASP A 64 6.97 -13.73 -1.98
N ALA A 65 5.91 -13.34 -2.70
CA ALA A 65 6.04 -12.57 -3.93
C ALA A 65 6.55 -11.13 -3.69
N LEU A 66 6.25 -10.53 -2.54
CA LEU A 66 6.76 -9.21 -2.18
C LEU A 66 8.25 -9.24 -1.81
N GLU A 67 8.74 -10.32 -1.21
CA GLU A 67 10.17 -10.52 -0.95
C GLU A 67 10.96 -10.82 -2.23
N GLU A 68 10.35 -11.59 -3.15
CA GLU A 68 10.95 -12.01 -4.42
C GLU A 68 10.08 -11.56 -5.61
N PRO A 69 10.22 -10.29 -6.07
CA PRO A 69 9.36 -9.72 -7.11
C PRO A 69 9.31 -10.52 -8.41
N ASP A 70 10.36 -11.26 -8.75
CA ASP A 70 10.45 -12.09 -9.95
C ASP A 70 9.44 -13.27 -9.92
N SER A 71 8.82 -13.55 -8.76
CA SER A 71 7.73 -14.52 -8.61
C SER A 71 6.32 -13.91 -8.71
N ALA A 72 6.20 -12.61 -9.04
CA ALA A 72 4.93 -11.88 -9.08
C ALA A 72 3.87 -12.47 -10.01
N GLU A 73 4.27 -13.16 -11.08
CA GLU A 73 3.33 -13.85 -11.97
C GLU A 73 2.45 -14.87 -11.21
N ALA A 74 2.98 -15.52 -10.18
CA ALA A 74 2.27 -16.55 -9.42
C ALA A 74 1.07 -16.01 -8.64
N ILE A 75 1.04 -14.71 -8.35
CA ILE A 75 -0.05 -14.05 -7.64
C ILE A 75 -0.98 -13.27 -8.57
N ALA A 76 -0.61 -13.09 -9.84
CA ALA A 76 -1.40 -12.34 -10.80
C ALA A 76 -2.72 -13.04 -11.16
N ALA A 77 -3.79 -12.26 -11.31
CA ALA A 77 -5.06 -12.77 -11.79
C ALA A 77 -4.92 -13.27 -13.25
N ALA A 78 -5.20 -14.55 -13.46
CA ALA A 78 -4.99 -15.22 -14.76
C ALA A 78 -5.83 -14.62 -15.91
N ASP A 79 -6.97 -14.03 -15.59
CA ASP A 79 -7.90 -13.40 -16.54
C ASP A 79 -7.62 -11.91 -16.79
N ALA A 80 -6.71 -11.30 -16.04
CA ALA A 80 -6.39 -9.87 -16.16
C ALA A 80 -5.38 -9.55 -17.28
N GLY A 81 -4.70 -10.57 -17.83
CA GLY A 81 -3.77 -10.39 -18.96
C GLY A 81 -2.49 -9.63 -18.61
N TRP A 82 -2.07 -9.64 -17.34
CA TRP A 82 -0.79 -9.08 -16.92
C TRP A 82 0.38 -9.82 -17.61
N SER A 83 1.31 -9.08 -18.21
CA SER A 83 2.61 -9.65 -18.56
C SER A 83 3.47 -9.83 -17.32
N VAL A 84 4.44 -10.75 -17.36
CA VAL A 84 5.40 -10.98 -16.28
C VAL A 84 6.06 -9.67 -15.83
N ALA A 85 6.55 -8.87 -16.78
CA ALA A 85 7.17 -7.57 -16.49
C ALA A 85 6.21 -6.60 -15.78
N GLN A 86 4.93 -6.55 -16.14
CA GLN A 86 3.96 -5.70 -15.45
C GLN A 86 3.67 -6.18 -14.03
N ALA A 87 3.58 -7.50 -13.81
CA ALA A 87 3.38 -8.07 -12.49
C ALA A 87 4.57 -7.76 -11.57
N GLU A 88 5.79 -7.96 -12.06
CA GLU A 88 7.03 -7.66 -11.32
C GLU A 88 7.11 -6.17 -10.95
N GLU A 89 6.89 -5.27 -11.91
CA GLU A 89 6.94 -3.82 -11.66
C GLU A 89 5.87 -3.38 -10.66
N LEU A 90 4.64 -3.91 -10.77
CA LEU A 90 3.59 -3.64 -9.78
C LEU A 90 4.00 -4.12 -8.39
N VAL A 91 4.57 -5.31 -8.26
CA VAL A 91 5.06 -5.81 -6.97
C VAL A 91 6.16 -4.92 -6.40
N ARG A 92 7.12 -4.45 -7.22
CA ARG A 92 8.16 -3.50 -6.77
C ARG A 92 7.55 -2.19 -6.25
N LEU A 93 6.50 -1.68 -6.89
CA LEU A 93 5.76 -0.51 -6.41
C LEU A 93 5.04 -0.79 -5.09
N VAL A 94 4.36 -1.94 -4.96
CA VAL A 94 3.71 -2.35 -3.70
C VAL A 94 4.74 -2.42 -2.58
N VAL A 95 5.92 -2.98 -2.85
CA VAL A 95 7.01 -3.05 -1.87
C VAL A 95 7.43 -1.65 -1.40
N GLY A 96 7.58 -0.70 -2.32
CA GLY A 96 7.94 0.68 -1.95
C GLY A 96 6.85 1.45 -1.21
N LEU A 97 5.58 1.10 -1.41
CA LEU A 97 4.42 1.84 -0.89
C LEU A 97 3.84 1.27 0.41
N ALA A 98 3.79 -0.06 0.54
CA ALA A 98 3.03 -0.72 1.61
C ALA A 98 3.83 -1.77 2.38
N TYR A 99 5.03 -2.15 1.90
CA TYR A 99 5.86 -3.15 2.56
C TYR A 99 7.07 -2.49 3.21
N GLU A 100 7.01 -2.30 4.53
CA GLU A 100 8.22 -1.94 5.27
C GLU A 100 9.21 -3.10 5.19
N ARG A 101 10.25 -2.97 4.35
CA ARG A 101 11.46 -3.77 4.53
C ARG A 101 11.99 -3.42 5.92
N LYS A 102 11.79 -4.32 6.88
CA LYS A 102 12.51 -4.29 8.15
C LYS A 102 13.98 -4.15 7.81
N ARG A 103 14.52 -2.94 7.95
CA ARG A 103 15.96 -2.72 7.85
C ARG A 103 16.57 -3.56 8.96
N LYS A 104 17.27 -4.63 8.58
CA LYS A 104 18.25 -5.27 9.44
C LYS A 104 19.44 -4.34 9.63
#